data_AF-A0AAV6IL62-F1
#
_entry.id   AF-A0AAV6IL62-F1
#
_cell.length_a   1.000
_cell.length_b   1.000
_cell.length_c   1.000
_cell.angle_alpha   90.00
_cell.angle_beta   90.00
_cell.angle_gamma   90.00
#
_symmetry.space_group_name_H-M   'P 1'
#
loop_
_entity.id
_entity.type
_entity.pdbx_description
1 polymer ?
#
loop_
_entity_poly.entity_id
_entity_poly.type
_entity_poly.pdbx_seq_one_letter_code
_entity_poly.pdbx_strand_id
1 'polypeptide(L)'
;MAKCTSNCTPISFPSLHAQIILFTAFILLLLPIASSLYFQFPNFYPATTATDVLYEGDAVASVGAVELDIVTYPCRVGRVTYAERVRLWDSASGTLSDFTTNFSFTIDTLGASTYGQGLAFFLAPVGFQIPPNSAGGMLGLFNTTSNGSVKNQIVAVEFDSFSNPEWDPPYEHIGINSNSIDSIITTPWNAHSGLTCNASISYC
;
A
#
# COMPACT_ATOMS: atom_id res chain seq x y z
N MET A 1 -24.18 52.92 -62.41
CA MET A 1 -23.44 51.64 -62.22
C MET A 1 -22.45 51.84 -61.08
N ALA A 2 -22.77 51.38 -59.87
CA ALA A 2 -21.85 51.43 -58.73
C ALA A 2 -21.05 50.11 -58.70
N LYS A 3 -19.71 50.20 -58.80
CA LYS A 3 -18.81 49.05 -58.65
C LYS A 3 -18.61 48.79 -57.15
N CYS A 4 -19.11 47.67 -56.65
CA CYS A 4 -18.68 47.12 -55.36
C CYS A 4 -17.21 46.72 -55.47
N THR A 5 -16.32 47.47 -54.82
CA THR A 5 -14.94 47.05 -54.55
C THR A 5 -14.90 46.35 -53.20
N SER A 6 -15.29 45.07 -53.16
CA SER A 6 -15.02 44.23 -52.00
C SER A 6 -13.54 43.84 -52.03
N ASN A 7 -12.74 44.42 -51.13
CA ASN A 7 -11.38 43.97 -50.87
C ASN A 7 -11.43 42.56 -50.26
N CYS A 8 -11.41 41.54 -51.11
CA CYS A 8 -11.22 40.16 -50.68
C CYS A 8 -9.74 39.97 -50.35
N THR A 9 -9.38 40.10 -49.08
CA THR A 9 -8.08 39.63 -48.59
C THR A 9 -8.02 38.11 -48.70
N PRO A 10 -7.03 37.51 -49.38
CA PRO A 10 -6.92 36.07 -49.49
C PRO A 10 -6.67 35.46 -48.10
N ILE A 11 -7.49 34.47 -47.75
CA ILE A 11 -7.32 33.69 -46.53
C ILE A 11 -6.01 32.89 -46.68
N SER A 12 -5.00 33.22 -45.87
CA SER A 12 -3.75 32.45 -45.84
C SER A 12 -3.96 31.17 -45.02
N PHE A 13 -3.80 30.01 -45.67
CA PHE A 13 -3.79 28.74 -44.94
C PHE A 13 -2.47 28.58 -44.17
N PRO A 14 -2.51 28.03 -42.94
CA PRO A 14 -1.29 27.69 -42.22
C PRO A 14 -0.47 26.68 -43.03
N SER A 15 0.86 26.76 -42.94
CA SER A 15 1.75 25.81 -43.60
C SER A 15 1.48 24.38 -43.12
N LEU A 16 1.78 23.38 -43.95
CA LEU A 16 1.66 21.96 -43.58
C LEU A 16 2.39 21.66 -42.24
N HIS A 17 3.52 22.32 -42.00
CA HIS A 17 4.26 22.23 -40.73
C HIS A 17 3.44 22.76 -39.55
N ALA A 18 2.78 23.91 -39.69
CA ALA A 18 1.90 24.45 -38.65
C ALA A 18 0.69 23.55 -38.39
N GLN A 19 0.11 22.93 -39.43
CA GLN A 19 -0.99 21.98 -39.29
C GLN A 19 -0.56 20.71 -38.53
N ILE A 20 0.63 20.17 -38.81
CA ILE A 20 1.19 19.01 -38.09
C ILE A 20 1.45 19.36 -36.62
N ILE A 21 1.98 20.56 -36.33
CA ILE A 21 2.21 21.02 -34.95
C ILE A 21 0.88 21.16 -34.19
N LEU A 22 -0.13 21.76 -34.80
CA LEU A 22 -1.46 21.90 -34.20
C LEU A 22 -2.12 20.55 -33.95
N PHE A 23 -2.02 19.62 -34.91
CA PHE A 23 -2.58 18.27 -34.79
C PHE A 23 -1.86 17.45 -33.70
N THR A 24 -0.53 17.53 -33.63
CA THR A 24 0.24 16.86 -32.56
C THR A 24 -0.04 17.45 -31.19
N ALA A 25 -0.12 18.78 -31.06
CA ALA A 25 -0.51 19.44 -29.81
C ALA A 25 -1.94 19.05 -29.37
N PHE A 26 -2.87 18.94 -30.32
CA PHE A 26 -4.23 18.46 -30.07
C PHE A 26 -4.25 17.01 -29.60
N ILE A 27 -3.45 16.12 -30.22
CA ILE A 27 -3.30 14.73 -29.76
C ILE A 27 -2.71 14.68 -28.35
N LEU A 28 -1.70 15.50 -28.03
CA LEU A 28 -1.10 15.55 -26.70
C LEU A 28 -2.10 16.03 -25.63
N LEU A 29 -3.06 16.89 -25.98
CA LEU A 29 -4.17 17.31 -25.10
C LEU A 29 -5.20 16.20 -24.84
N LEU A 30 -5.24 15.16 -25.69
CA LEU A 30 -6.13 14.01 -25.55
C LEU A 30 -5.50 12.87 -24.75
N LEU A 31 -4.21 12.93 -24.43
CA LEU A 31 -3.57 11.91 -23.60
C LEU A 31 -4.02 12.07 -22.14
N PRO A 32 -4.53 10.99 -21.51
CA PRO A 32 -4.85 11.03 -20.09
C PRO A 32 -3.58 11.30 -19.28
N ILE A 33 -3.63 12.30 -18.39
CA ILE A 33 -2.55 12.58 -17.46
C ILE A 33 -2.59 11.51 -16.37
N ALA A 34 -1.65 10.57 -16.41
CA ALA A 34 -1.45 9.63 -15.32
C ALA A 34 -0.51 10.24 -14.28
N SER A 35 -0.90 10.21 -13.01
CA SER A 35 -0.03 10.55 -11.88
C SER A 35 0.37 9.26 -11.19
N SER A 36 1.68 8.96 -11.19
CA SER A 36 2.23 7.84 -10.44
C SER A 36 2.88 8.34 -9.14
N LEU A 37 2.73 7.56 -8.07
CA LEU A 37 3.43 7.75 -6.81
C LEU A 37 4.58 6.75 -6.74
N TYR A 38 5.76 7.23 -6.34
CA TYR A 38 6.94 6.40 -6.12
C TYR A 38 7.68 6.89 -4.88
N PHE A 39 8.03 5.97 -3.99
CA PHE A 39 8.88 6.22 -2.83
C PHE A 39 9.73 4.99 -2.54
N GLN A 40 10.87 5.23 -1.88
CA GLN A 40 11.79 4.17 -1.47
C GLN A 40 12.42 4.54 -0.13
N PHE A 41 12.41 3.58 0.80
CA PHE A 41 13.02 3.72 2.12
C PHE A 41 14.16 2.73 2.27
N PRO A 42 15.40 3.09 1.86
CA PRO A 42 16.56 2.22 2.06
C PRO A 42 16.97 2.12 3.54
N ASN A 43 16.60 3.13 4.34
CA ASN A 43 16.81 3.17 5.78
C ASN A 43 15.63 3.89 6.43
N PHE A 44 15.31 3.49 7.67
CA PHE A 44 14.34 4.14 8.53
C PHE A 44 15.04 5.00 9.58
N TYR A 45 14.44 6.16 9.88
CA TYR A 45 14.97 7.15 10.80
C TYR A 45 14.01 7.36 11.98
N PRO A 46 14.50 7.80 13.16
CA PRO A 46 13.66 8.09 14.30
C PRO A 46 12.50 9.03 13.95
N ALA A 47 11.35 8.85 14.62
CA ALA A 47 10.14 9.63 14.41
C ALA A 47 10.33 11.14 14.57
N THR A 48 11.34 11.58 15.34
CA THR A 48 11.71 13.00 15.49
C THR A 48 12.27 13.62 14.21
N THR A 49 12.69 12.81 13.25
CA THR A 49 13.34 13.24 12.00
C THR A 49 12.64 12.72 10.74
N ALA A 50 11.88 11.63 10.84
CA ALA A 50 11.13 11.08 9.72
C ALA A 50 9.92 11.98 9.37
N THR A 51 9.81 12.38 8.10
CA THR A 51 8.66 13.17 7.61
C THR A 51 7.68 12.34 6.78
N ASP A 52 8.18 11.27 6.14
CA ASP A 52 7.45 10.55 5.10
C ASP A 52 6.85 9.23 5.60
N VAL A 53 7.12 8.86 6.85
CA VAL A 53 6.56 7.68 7.52
C VAL A 53 6.04 8.03 8.90
N LEU A 54 4.96 7.36 9.31
CA LEU A 54 4.36 7.50 10.62
C LEU A 54 4.54 6.19 11.39
N TYR A 55 5.03 6.30 12.61
CA TYR A 55 5.18 5.19 13.55
C TYR A 55 4.03 5.22 14.55
N GLU A 56 3.36 4.08 14.73
CA GLU A 56 2.24 3.91 15.65
C GLU A 56 2.46 2.68 16.53
N GLY A 57 1.83 2.70 17.70
CA GLY A 57 2.02 1.66 18.71
C GLY A 57 3.49 1.60 19.14
N ASP A 58 4.06 0.40 19.10
CA ASP A 58 5.44 0.14 19.53
C ASP A 58 6.47 0.20 18.40
N ALA A 59 6.05 0.55 17.18
CA ALA A 59 6.97 0.63 16.06
C ALA A 59 8.02 1.71 16.30
N VAL A 60 9.29 1.34 16.14
CA VAL A 60 10.43 2.24 16.33
C VAL A 60 11.51 2.00 15.29
N ALA A 61 12.13 3.08 14.81
CA ALA A 61 13.30 2.96 13.95
C ALA A 61 14.53 2.53 14.78
N SER A 62 15.21 1.47 14.34
CA SER A 62 16.37 0.90 15.00
C SER A 62 17.38 0.47 13.95
N VAL A 63 18.60 1.05 14.00
CA VAL A 63 19.72 0.71 13.11
C VAL A 63 19.35 0.68 11.61
N GLY A 64 18.52 1.63 11.17
CA GLY A 64 18.09 1.73 9.76
C GLY A 64 16.92 0.81 9.38
N ALA A 65 16.44 -0.04 10.28
CA ALA A 65 15.23 -0.85 10.12
C ALA A 65 14.08 -0.32 11.00
N VAL A 66 12.90 -0.94 10.89
CA VAL A 66 11.79 -0.75 11.84
C VAL A 66 11.64 -2.00 12.69
N GLU A 67 11.75 -1.85 14.01
CA GLU A 67 11.28 -2.84 14.96
C GLU A 67 9.79 -2.62 15.17
N LEU A 68 8.97 -3.60 14.79
CA LEU A 68 7.51 -3.54 14.88
C LEU A 68 6.95 -4.10 16.18
N ASP A 69 7.77 -4.73 17.01
CA ASP A 69 7.35 -5.32 18.26
C ASP A 69 8.47 -5.28 19.30
N ILE A 70 8.13 -5.45 20.57
CA ILE A 70 9.06 -5.53 21.70
C ILE A 70 9.01 -6.95 22.26
N VAL A 71 10.04 -7.74 21.95
CA VAL A 71 10.08 -9.19 22.24
C VAL A 71 9.88 -9.55 23.72
N THR A 72 10.22 -8.64 24.65
CA THR A 72 10.08 -8.86 26.10
C THR A 72 8.66 -8.65 26.63
N TYR A 73 7.76 -8.04 25.85
CA TYR A 73 6.39 -7.75 26.27
C TYR A 73 5.42 -8.38 25.27
N PRO A 74 4.66 -9.42 25.65
CA PRO A 74 3.68 -10.01 24.74
C PRO A 74 2.50 -9.05 24.51
N CYS A 75 1.71 -9.35 23.47
CA CYS A 75 0.47 -8.63 23.14
C CYS A 75 0.70 -7.15 22.82
N ARG A 76 1.76 -6.86 22.09
CA ARG A 76 2.12 -5.53 21.62
C ARG A 76 1.84 -5.42 20.12
N VAL A 77 1.76 -4.19 19.64
CA VAL A 77 1.45 -3.88 18.23
C VAL A 77 2.29 -2.67 17.84
N GLY A 78 3.10 -2.83 16.82
CA GLY A 78 3.73 -1.71 16.12
C GLY A 78 3.27 -1.67 14.67
N ARG A 79 3.11 -0.45 14.17
CA ARG A 79 2.70 -0.20 12.79
C ARG A 79 3.50 0.95 12.21
N VAL A 80 3.93 0.81 10.97
CA VAL A 80 4.54 1.89 10.19
C VAL A 80 3.71 2.13 8.93
N THR A 81 3.39 3.38 8.65
CA THR A 81 2.61 3.77 7.46
C THR A 81 3.31 4.88 6.69
N TYR A 82 3.05 4.96 5.39
CA TYR A 82 3.46 6.11 4.58
C TYR A 82 2.63 7.33 4.98
N ALA A 83 3.27 8.48 5.18
CA ALA A 83 2.63 9.66 5.75
C ALA A 83 1.61 10.33 4.80
N GLU A 84 1.83 10.19 3.49
CA GLU A 84 0.96 10.77 2.48
C GLU A 84 -0.14 9.81 2.02
N ARG A 85 -1.23 10.40 1.50
CA ARG A 85 -2.37 9.63 1.01
C ARG A 85 -2.03 8.95 -0.32
N VAL A 86 -2.31 7.65 -0.40
CA VAL A 86 -2.23 6.89 -1.66
C VAL A 86 -3.62 6.79 -2.27
N ARG A 87 -3.77 7.27 -3.51
CA ARG A 87 -5.02 7.15 -4.26
C ARG A 87 -5.07 5.79 -4.95
N LEU A 88 -6.01 4.93 -4.56
CA LEU A 88 -6.16 3.58 -5.13
C LEU A 88 -7.16 3.51 -6.30
N TRP A 89 -8.08 4.47 -6.38
CA TRP A 89 -9.04 4.56 -7.48
C TRP A 89 -9.63 5.96 -7.63
N ASP A 90 -10.19 6.23 -8.80
CA ASP A 90 -10.96 7.42 -9.13
C ASP A 90 -12.46 7.10 -9.18
N SER A 91 -13.25 7.72 -8.31
CA SER A 91 -14.68 7.45 -8.24
C SER A 91 -15.51 8.06 -9.38
N ALA A 92 -15.00 9.07 -10.07
CA ALA A 92 -15.68 9.71 -11.19
C ALA A 92 -15.48 8.92 -12.49
N SER A 93 -14.28 8.41 -12.73
CA SER A 93 -13.94 7.63 -13.93
C SER A 93 -14.04 6.12 -13.72
N GLY A 94 -14.06 5.63 -12.47
CA GLY A 94 -13.98 4.21 -12.14
C GLY A 94 -12.59 3.59 -12.37
N THR A 95 -11.58 4.42 -12.63
CA THR A 95 -10.22 3.95 -12.92
C THR A 95 -9.53 3.46 -11.64
N LEU A 96 -8.95 2.27 -11.69
CA LEU A 96 -8.16 1.70 -10.59
C LEU A 96 -6.68 2.05 -10.77
N SER A 97 -5.94 2.04 -9.66
CA SER A 97 -4.50 2.21 -9.66
C SER A 97 -3.79 0.87 -9.49
N ASP A 98 -2.96 0.54 -10.45
CA ASP A 98 -2.01 -0.56 -10.34
C ASP A 98 -0.91 -0.17 -9.36
N PHE A 99 -0.41 -1.13 -8.58
CA PHE A 99 0.72 -0.88 -7.69
C PHE A 99 1.65 -2.08 -7.62
N THR A 100 2.88 -1.79 -7.24
CA THR A 100 3.83 -2.82 -6.82
C THR A 100 4.59 -2.29 -5.62
N THR A 101 4.71 -3.11 -4.58
CA THR A 101 5.54 -2.84 -3.41
C THR A 101 6.56 -3.94 -3.24
N ASN A 102 7.75 -3.58 -2.78
CA ASN A 102 8.81 -4.51 -2.44
C ASN A 102 9.35 -4.13 -1.06
N PHE A 103 9.51 -5.10 -0.19
CA PHE A 103 10.07 -4.89 1.13
C PHE A 103 10.81 -6.14 1.60
N SER A 104 11.71 -5.92 2.57
CA SER A 104 12.43 -6.98 3.24
C SER A 104 12.07 -6.95 4.72
N PHE A 105 11.94 -8.12 5.33
CA PHE A 105 11.67 -8.25 6.76
C PHE A 105 12.41 -9.45 7.34
N THR A 106 12.52 -9.50 8.66
CA THR A 106 13.10 -10.63 9.40
C THR A 106 12.20 -10.90 10.59
N ILE A 107 11.87 -12.17 10.81
CA ILE A 107 11.26 -12.63 12.06
C ILE A 107 12.35 -13.37 12.82
N ASP A 108 12.68 -12.88 14.02
CA ASP A 108 13.61 -13.55 14.92
C ASP A 108 12.83 -14.17 16.09
N THR A 109 12.79 -15.50 16.14
CA THR A 109 12.08 -16.24 17.20
C THR A 109 12.91 -16.34 18.48
N LEU A 110 14.16 -15.88 18.48
CA LEU A 110 15.12 -16.01 19.58
C LEU A 110 15.27 -17.45 20.09
N GLY A 111 15.03 -18.43 19.23
CA GLY A 111 15.06 -19.86 19.59
C GLY A 111 13.88 -20.32 20.44
N ALA A 112 12.80 -19.54 20.53
CA ALA A 112 11.59 -19.95 21.22
C ALA A 112 10.91 -21.14 20.52
N SER A 113 10.43 -22.11 21.31
CA SER A 113 9.67 -23.26 20.80
C SER A 113 8.26 -22.89 20.33
N THR A 114 7.78 -21.73 20.75
CA THR A 114 6.49 -21.15 20.36
C THR A 114 6.73 -19.68 20.10
N TYR A 115 6.37 -19.22 18.92
CA TYR A 115 6.56 -17.85 18.45
C TYR A 115 5.33 -17.41 17.67
N GLY A 116 5.21 -16.11 17.45
CA GLY A 116 4.06 -15.51 16.81
C GLY A 116 4.03 -14.00 17.01
N GLN A 117 3.13 -13.29 16.35
CA GLN A 117 1.99 -13.84 15.60
C GLN A 117 2.15 -13.68 14.07
N GLY A 118 2.75 -12.58 13.60
CA GLY A 118 3.07 -12.42 12.19
C GLY A 118 3.37 -10.98 11.82
N LEU A 119 3.37 -10.72 10.51
CA LEU A 119 3.53 -9.41 9.89
C LEU A 119 2.47 -9.23 8.82
N ALA A 120 1.96 -8.01 8.61
CA ALA A 120 1.08 -7.71 7.48
C ALA A 120 1.51 -6.46 6.70
N PHE A 121 1.46 -6.55 5.37
CA PHE A 121 1.33 -5.38 4.49
C PHE A 121 -0.16 -5.10 4.30
N PHE A 122 -0.60 -3.85 4.49
CA PHE A 122 -2.02 -3.52 4.43
C PHE A 122 -2.30 -2.21 3.71
N LEU A 123 -3.51 -2.12 3.15
CA LEU A 123 -4.12 -0.88 2.66
C LEU A 123 -5.38 -0.64 3.51
N ALA A 124 -5.49 0.55 4.09
CA ALA A 124 -6.61 0.93 4.96
C ALA A 124 -7.07 2.36 4.66
N PRO A 125 -8.28 2.76 5.11
CA PRO A 125 -8.75 4.14 4.99
C PRO A 125 -7.78 5.13 5.62
N VAL A 126 -7.69 6.31 5.02
CA VAL A 126 -6.86 7.40 5.56
C VAL A 126 -7.27 7.71 7.00
N GLY A 127 -6.30 7.67 7.91
CA GLY A 127 -6.53 7.92 9.34
C GLY A 127 -7.01 6.69 10.12
N PHE A 128 -7.05 5.51 9.52
CA PHE A 128 -7.33 4.26 10.23
C PHE A 128 -6.38 4.08 11.43
N GLN A 129 -6.93 3.92 12.62
CA GLN A 129 -6.18 3.76 13.87
C GLN A 129 -6.08 2.29 14.24
N ILE A 130 -5.06 1.91 15.02
CA ILE A 130 -4.96 0.57 15.60
C ILE A 130 -6.24 0.34 16.43
N PRO A 131 -7.06 -0.70 16.13
CA PRO A 131 -8.25 -0.95 16.91
C PRO A 131 -7.89 -1.28 18.37
N PRO A 132 -8.74 -0.91 19.34
CA PRO A 132 -8.56 -1.36 20.72
C PRO A 132 -8.55 -2.88 20.79
N ASN A 133 -7.63 -3.44 21.59
CA ASN A 133 -7.47 -4.88 21.79
C ASN A 133 -7.18 -5.67 20.49
N SER A 134 -6.36 -5.09 19.61
CA SER A 134 -5.98 -5.65 18.31
C SER A 134 -4.63 -6.38 18.32
N ALA A 135 -4.13 -6.73 19.51
CA ALA A 135 -2.86 -7.42 19.65
C ALA A 135 -2.92 -8.90 19.24
N GLY A 136 -1.75 -9.51 19.09
CA GLY A 136 -1.62 -10.92 18.77
C GLY A 136 -2.04 -11.23 17.33
N GLY A 137 -2.74 -12.34 17.12
CA GLY A 137 -3.21 -12.78 15.80
C GLY A 137 -4.15 -11.80 15.09
N MET A 138 -4.58 -10.71 15.75
CA MET A 138 -5.34 -9.64 15.10
C MET A 138 -4.47 -8.61 14.34
N LEU A 139 -3.14 -8.75 14.45
CA LEU A 139 -2.10 -8.01 13.70
C LEU A 139 -2.19 -6.48 13.73
N GLY A 140 -2.87 -5.89 14.72
CA GLY A 140 -3.10 -4.44 14.77
C GLY A 140 -4.09 -3.91 13.72
N LEU A 141 -4.84 -4.81 13.05
CA LEU A 141 -5.78 -4.49 11.98
C LEU A 141 -7.23 -4.75 12.37
N PHE A 142 -7.50 -5.75 13.21
CA PHE A 142 -8.86 -6.17 13.56
C PHE A 142 -9.06 -6.29 15.06
N ASN A 143 -10.30 -6.37 15.51
CA ASN A 143 -10.63 -6.82 16.85
C ASN A 143 -11.92 -7.64 16.80
N THR A 144 -12.35 -8.16 17.95
CA THR A 144 -13.54 -9.01 18.04
C THR A 144 -14.84 -8.36 17.55
N THR A 145 -14.91 -7.03 17.45
CA THR A 145 -16.08 -6.29 16.97
C THR A 145 -15.97 -5.82 15.52
N SER A 146 -14.75 -5.64 15.03
CA SER A 146 -14.49 -5.18 13.66
C SER A 146 -14.23 -6.33 12.70
N ASN A 147 -13.78 -7.49 13.17
CA ASN A 147 -13.45 -8.63 12.32
C ASN A 147 -14.63 -9.04 11.41
N GLY A 148 -14.41 -9.10 10.10
CA GLY A 148 -15.42 -9.41 9.09
C GLY A 148 -16.37 -8.26 8.74
N SER A 149 -16.19 -7.07 9.33
CA SER A 149 -17.03 -5.90 9.04
C SER A 149 -16.64 -5.25 7.72
N VAL A 150 -17.60 -5.12 6.79
CA VAL A 150 -17.44 -4.37 5.53
C VAL A 150 -17.09 -2.89 5.72
N LYS A 151 -17.24 -2.37 6.95
CA LYS A 151 -16.87 -0.99 7.29
C LYS A 151 -15.37 -0.81 7.51
N ASN A 152 -14.60 -1.90 7.65
CA ASN A 152 -13.14 -1.83 7.82
C ASN A 152 -12.48 -1.22 6.58
N GLN A 153 -12.88 -1.68 5.40
CA GLN A 153 -12.29 -1.31 4.11
C GLN A 153 -10.78 -1.59 4.09
N ILE A 154 -10.38 -2.73 4.66
CA ILE A 154 -8.98 -3.15 4.77
C ILE A 154 -8.75 -4.34 3.84
N VAL A 155 -7.67 -4.28 3.09
CA VAL A 155 -7.06 -5.44 2.44
C VAL A 155 -5.64 -5.59 2.96
N ALA A 156 -5.23 -6.82 3.20
CA ALA A 156 -3.88 -7.11 3.68
C ALA A 156 -3.31 -8.36 3.03
N VAL A 157 -1.98 -8.44 3.05
CA VAL A 157 -1.22 -9.66 2.82
C VAL A 157 -0.45 -9.94 4.10
N GLU A 158 -0.81 -11.02 4.79
CA GLU A 158 -0.18 -11.44 6.03
C GLU A 158 0.87 -12.52 5.81
N PHE A 159 1.87 -12.50 6.68
CA PHE A 159 2.91 -13.50 6.85
C PHE A 159 2.73 -14.02 8.26
N ASP A 160 1.90 -15.03 8.39
CA ASP A 160 1.45 -15.59 9.66
C ASP A 160 2.39 -16.72 10.10
N SER A 161 3.02 -16.54 11.25
CA SER A 161 3.97 -17.48 11.84
C SER A 161 3.36 -18.29 12.99
N PHE A 162 2.06 -18.14 13.27
CA PHE A 162 1.36 -18.82 14.34
C PHE A 162 -0.09 -19.18 13.94
N SER A 163 -0.32 -20.47 13.68
CA SER A 163 -1.67 -20.97 13.37
C SER A 163 -2.62 -20.86 14.57
N ASN A 164 -3.58 -19.93 14.51
CA ASN A 164 -4.74 -19.83 15.39
C ASN A 164 -5.87 -20.74 14.89
N PRO A 165 -6.19 -21.86 15.58
CA PRO A 165 -7.16 -22.84 15.10
C PRO A 165 -8.59 -22.31 14.86
N GLU A 166 -8.91 -21.15 15.41
CA GLU A 166 -10.21 -20.50 15.25
C GLU A 166 -10.44 -19.94 13.83
N TRP A 167 -9.39 -19.59 13.08
CA TRP A 167 -9.49 -19.01 11.74
C TRP A 167 -8.38 -19.45 10.76
N ASP A 168 -7.26 -19.98 11.23
CA ASP A 168 -6.12 -20.33 10.38
C ASP A 168 -6.15 -21.78 9.87
N PRO A 169 -5.49 -22.04 8.72
CA PRO A 169 -5.08 -23.39 8.39
C PRO A 169 -4.11 -23.95 9.46
N PRO A 170 -3.96 -25.28 9.59
CA PRO A 170 -3.11 -25.91 10.61
C PRO A 170 -1.60 -25.84 10.26
N TYR A 171 -1.15 -24.71 9.70
CA TYR A 171 0.23 -24.43 9.30
C TYR A 171 0.47 -22.91 9.24
N GLU A 172 1.73 -22.50 9.40
CA GLU A 172 2.19 -21.15 9.09
C GLU A 172 1.93 -20.82 7.62
N HIS A 173 1.51 -19.60 7.32
CA HIS A 173 1.01 -19.30 5.99
C HIS A 173 1.24 -17.85 5.58
N ILE A 174 1.18 -17.64 4.26
CA ILE A 174 0.93 -16.33 3.69
C ILE A 174 -0.54 -16.28 3.33
N GLY A 175 -1.21 -15.21 3.76
CA GLY A 175 -2.64 -15.02 3.60
C GLY A 175 -2.97 -13.74 2.84
N ILE A 176 -4.08 -13.75 2.11
CA ILE A 176 -4.72 -12.52 1.60
C ILE A 176 -5.99 -12.30 2.40
N ASN A 177 -6.09 -11.14 3.04
CA ASN A 177 -7.17 -10.79 3.95
C ASN A 177 -8.07 -9.72 3.32
N SER A 178 -9.39 -9.85 3.51
CA SER A 178 -10.37 -8.85 3.07
C SER A 178 -11.36 -8.57 4.19
N ASN A 179 -11.18 -7.43 4.87
CA ASN A 179 -11.97 -6.97 6.02
C ASN A 179 -12.04 -7.91 7.23
N SER A 180 -11.32 -9.02 7.22
CA SER A 180 -11.32 -10.07 8.22
C SER A 180 -9.90 -10.57 8.42
N ILE A 181 -9.56 -11.02 9.63
CA ILE A 181 -8.33 -11.78 9.89
C ILE A 181 -8.40 -13.17 9.25
N ASP A 182 -9.59 -13.74 9.10
CA ASP A 182 -9.79 -14.96 8.34
C ASP A 182 -9.47 -14.71 6.86
N SER A 183 -8.36 -15.29 6.41
CA SER A 183 -7.78 -15.13 5.08
C SER A 183 -8.70 -15.74 4.00
N ILE A 184 -8.92 -15.01 2.91
CA ILE A 184 -9.74 -15.51 1.79
C ILE A 184 -9.02 -16.59 0.98
N ILE A 185 -7.69 -16.60 1.01
CA ILE A 185 -6.83 -17.61 0.41
C ILE A 185 -5.50 -17.63 1.16
N THR A 186 -4.96 -18.83 1.34
CA THR A 186 -3.69 -19.04 2.02
C THR A 186 -2.78 -19.96 1.21
N THR A 187 -1.48 -19.85 1.46
CA THR A 187 -0.49 -20.85 1.03
C THR A 187 0.44 -21.15 2.20
N PRO A 188 0.90 -22.40 2.39
CA PRO A 188 1.90 -22.71 3.39
C PRO A 188 3.15 -21.84 3.22
N TRP A 189 3.67 -21.38 4.34
CA TRP A 189 4.90 -20.62 4.46
C TRP A 189 5.75 -21.24 5.57
N ASN A 190 7.06 -21.09 5.50
CA ASN A 190 7.98 -21.60 6.51
C ASN A 190 8.75 -20.40 7.05
N ALA A 191 8.36 -19.92 8.23
CA ALA A 191 9.02 -18.82 8.88
C ALA A 191 10.39 -19.29 9.38
N HIS A 192 11.46 -18.79 8.75
CA HIS A 192 12.82 -19.10 9.15
C HIS A 192 13.37 -18.02 10.08
N SER A 193 13.59 -18.39 11.35
CA SER A 193 14.12 -17.46 12.36
C SER A 193 15.43 -16.82 11.91
N GLY A 194 15.48 -15.49 11.99
CA GLY A 194 16.67 -14.69 11.74
C GLY A 194 17.08 -14.58 10.26
N LEU A 195 16.33 -15.17 9.33
CA LEU A 195 16.58 -15.01 7.90
C LEU A 195 15.79 -13.83 7.33
N THR A 196 16.44 -13.05 6.48
CA THR A 196 15.79 -11.98 5.73
C THR A 196 14.90 -12.56 4.63
N CYS A 197 13.61 -12.27 4.70
CA CYS A 197 12.65 -12.53 3.64
C CYS A 197 12.50 -11.29 2.75
N ASN A 198 12.45 -11.49 1.43
CA ASN A 198 12.14 -10.45 0.45
C ASN A 198 10.76 -10.73 -0.14
N ALA A 199 9.85 -9.77 -0.03
CA ALA A 199 8.49 -9.85 -0.53
C ALA A 199 8.25 -8.85 -1.65
N SER A 200 7.46 -9.26 -2.64
CA SER A 200 6.96 -8.42 -3.72
C SER A 200 5.45 -8.65 -3.85
N ILE A 201 4.67 -7.58 -3.82
CA ILE A 201 3.21 -7.62 -3.97
C ILE A 201 2.84 -6.69 -5.11
N SER A 202 2.10 -7.21 -6.09
CA SER A 202 1.64 -6.46 -7.25
C SER A 202 0.13 -6.61 -7.42
N TYR A 203 -0.52 -5.50 -7.77
CA TYR A 203 -1.91 -5.43 -8.20
C TYR A 203 -1.97 -4.80 -9.59
N CYS A 204 -2.68 -5.46 -10.50
CA CYS A 204 -2.79 -5.14 -11.92
C CYS A 204 -4.24 -5.29 -12.40
#